data_AF-A0A2I8VNA4-F1
#
_entry.id   AF-A0A2I8VNA4-F1
#
_cell.length_a   1.000
_cell.length_b   1.000
_cell.length_c   1.000
_cell.angle_alpha   90.00
_cell.angle_beta   90.00
_cell.angle_gamma   90.00
#
_symmetry.space_group_name_H-M   'P 1'
#
loop_
_entity.id
_entity.type
_entity.pdbx_description
1 polymer ?
#
loop_
_entity_poly.entity_id
_entity_poly.type
_entity_poly.pdbx_seq_one_letter_code
_entity_poly.pdbx_strand_id
1 'polypeptide(L)'
;MDLVERFGARVDVSTTTAAVGYFLVCRRPSADHAQFRGGVASAVGGAEYIHLDNPNGFVVVATAYVTAQALRAHPMVDHVGGVTLDSNRLLTSTGEHRTAAGHES
;
A
#
# COMPACT_ATOMS: atom_id res chain seq x y z
N MET A 1 5.94 -1.89 32.70
CA MET A 1 5.69 -0.58 32.06
C MET A 1 5.17 -0.86 30.68
N ASP A 2 3.91 -0.54 30.43
CA ASP A 2 3.16 -0.94 29.25
C ASP A 2 3.28 0.15 28.16
N LEU A 3 3.37 -0.26 26.89
CA LEU A 3 3.57 0.61 25.73
C LEU A 3 2.42 1.64 25.57
N VAL A 4 1.24 1.33 26.12
CA VAL A 4 0.01 2.14 26.04
C VAL A 4 0.13 3.47 26.79
N GLU A 5 0.84 3.51 27.92
CA GLU A 5 0.92 4.75 28.72
C GLU A 5 1.80 5.83 28.08
N ARG A 6 2.65 5.45 27.11
CA ARG A 6 3.64 6.35 26.51
C ARG A 6 3.14 7.14 25.30
N PHE A 7 2.01 6.75 24.70
CA PHE A 7 1.55 7.32 23.43
C PHE A 7 0.17 7.96 23.42
N GLY A 8 -0.60 7.96 24.53
CA GLY A 8 -1.88 8.68 24.61
C GLY A 8 -2.91 8.32 23.52
N ALA A 9 -2.68 7.21 22.82
CA ALA A 9 -3.44 6.77 21.67
C ALA A 9 -3.75 5.28 21.85
N ARG A 10 -5.03 4.94 21.72
CA ARG A 10 -5.52 3.57 21.81
C ARG A 10 -5.10 2.84 20.53
N VAL A 11 -4.02 2.08 20.60
CA VAL A 11 -3.61 1.19 19.50
C VAL A 11 -4.47 -0.07 19.58
N ASP A 12 -5.58 -0.09 18.84
CA ASP A 12 -6.36 -1.31 18.63
C ASP A 12 -5.68 -2.16 17.54
N VAL A 13 -4.83 -3.09 17.96
CA VAL A 13 -4.28 -4.11 17.05
C VAL A 13 -5.29 -5.25 16.99
N SER A 14 -6.35 -5.10 16.20
CA SER A 14 -7.27 -6.20 15.93
C SER A 14 -6.54 -7.24 15.07
N THR A 15 -5.97 -8.27 15.71
CA THR A 15 -5.24 -9.38 15.07
C THR A 15 -6.16 -10.54 14.69
N THR A 16 -7.38 -10.28 14.21
CA THR A 16 -8.17 -11.35 13.61
C THR A 16 -7.48 -11.71 12.29
N THR A 17 -6.80 -12.85 12.27
CA THR A 17 -5.92 -13.32 11.19
C THR A 17 -6.61 -13.49 9.83
N ALA A 18 -7.93 -13.40 9.80
CA ALA A 18 -8.77 -13.45 8.60
C ALA A 18 -9.23 -12.08 8.09
N ALA A 19 -8.99 -10.99 8.83
CA ALA A 19 -9.43 -9.66 8.41
C ALA A 19 -8.52 -9.11 7.29
N VAL A 20 -9.15 -8.64 6.22
CA VAL A 20 -8.47 -7.89 5.16
C VAL A 20 -8.15 -6.49 5.69
N GLY A 21 -6.89 -6.07 5.54
CA GLY A 21 -6.42 -4.74 5.92
C GLY A 21 -5.70 -4.06 4.76
N TYR A 22 -5.41 -2.77 4.93
CA TYR A 22 -4.64 -2.00 3.96
C TYR A 22 -3.16 -1.96 4.32
N PHE A 23 -2.31 -2.23 3.34
CA PHE A 23 -0.86 -2.26 3.51
C PHE A 23 -0.18 -1.41 2.44
N LEU A 24 0.70 -0.52 2.88
CA LEU A 24 1.66 0.16 2.03
C LEU A 24 2.81 -0.80 1.72
N VAL A 25 3.11 -0.97 0.44
CA VAL A 25 4.23 -1.77 -0.05
C VAL A 25 5.15 -0.87 -0.85
N CYS A 26 6.40 -0.73 -0.38
CA CYS A 26 7.41 0.09 -1.04
C CYS A 26 8.31 -0.79 -1.91
N ARG A 27 8.57 -0.31 -3.12
CA ARG A 27 9.50 -0.89 -4.09
C ARG A 27 10.93 -0.55 -3.70
N ARG A 28 11.86 -1.49 -3.90
CA ARG A 28 13.29 -1.19 -3.83
C ARG A 28 13.69 -0.19 -4.93
N PRO A 29 14.59 0.77 -4.67
CA PRO A 29 14.97 1.78 -5.66
C PRO A 29 15.47 1.22 -6.99
N SER A 30 16.12 0.05 -6.97
CA SER A 30 16.69 -0.61 -8.14
C SER A 30 15.73 -1.52 -8.91
N ALA A 31 14.54 -1.82 -8.38
CA ALA A 31 13.59 -2.72 -9.02
C ALA A 31 12.76 -1.98 -10.07
N ASP A 32 12.38 -2.62 -11.18
CA ASP A 32 11.45 -2.02 -12.15
C ASP A 32 10.03 -1.87 -11.56
N HIS A 33 9.34 -0.77 -11.87
CA HIS A 33 8.02 -0.49 -11.29
C HIS A 33 6.93 -1.42 -11.81
N ALA A 34 6.93 -1.71 -13.12
CA ALA A 34 5.93 -2.58 -13.71
C ALA A 34 6.06 -4.02 -13.20
N GLN A 35 7.30 -4.52 -13.09
CA GLN A 35 7.59 -5.83 -12.50
C GLN A 35 7.24 -5.89 -11.02
N PHE A 36 7.58 -4.85 -10.25
CA PHE A 36 7.19 -4.73 -8.85
C PHE A 36 5.67 -4.81 -8.68
N ARG A 37 4.93 -3.99 -9.43
CA ARG A 37 3.46 -3.96 -9.41
C ARG A 37 2.88 -5.32 -9.80
N GLY A 38 3.40 -5.95 -10.85
CA GLY A 38 2.97 -7.28 -11.29
C GLY A 38 3.21 -8.35 -10.23
N GLY A 39 4.39 -8.35 -9.58
CA GLY A 39 4.73 -9.26 -8.50
C GLY A 39 3.82 -9.08 -7.27
N VAL A 40 3.57 -7.83 -6.87
CA VAL A 40 2.65 -7.52 -5.77
C VAL A 40 1.22 -7.95 -6.12
N ALA A 41 0.72 -7.62 -7.32
CA ALA A 41 -0.61 -8.04 -7.78
C ALA A 41 -0.78 -9.57 -7.74
N SER A 42 0.21 -10.31 -8.26
CA SER A 42 0.20 -11.77 -8.23
C SER A 42 0.18 -12.33 -6.81
N ALA A 43 0.88 -11.69 -5.87
CA ALA A 43 0.95 -12.15 -4.49
C ALA A 43 -0.34 -11.88 -3.69
N VAL A 44 -1.03 -10.76 -3.97
CA VAL A 44 -2.29 -10.41 -3.29
C VAL A 44 -3.52 -11.02 -3.95
N GLY A 45 -3.36 -11.70 -5.09
CA GLY A 45 -4.43 -12.43 -5.78
C GLY A 45 -5.07 -11.69 -6.96
N GLY A 46 -4.57 -10.52 -7.32
CA GLY A 46 -5.11 -9.73 -8.44
C GLY A 46 -4.72 -8.26 -8.38
N ALA A 47 -4.85 -7.57 -9.52
CA ALA A 47 -4.58 -6.13 -9.61
C ALA A 47 -5.70 -5.28 -9.00
N GLU A 48 -6.92 -5.83 -8.89
CA GLU A 48 -8.09 -5.22 -8.27
C GLU A 48 -7.90 -4.94 -6.77
N TYR A 49 -6.95 -5.62 -6.13
CA TYR A 49 -6.60 -5.40 -4.73
C TYR A 49 -5.56 -4.28 -4.54
N ILE A 50 -5.04 -3.70 -5.63
CA ILE A 50 -4.18 -2.52 -5.59
C ILE A 50 -5.08 -1.28 -5.67
N HIS A 51 -5.23 -0.59 -4.55
CA HIS A 51 -6.08 0.60 -4.43
C HIS A 51 -5.37 1.90 -4.81
N LEU A 52 -4.05 1.92 -4.67
CA LEU A 52 -3.22 3.05 -5.06
C LEU A 52 -1.94 2.53 -5.68
N ASP A 53 -1.57 3.15 -6.80
CA ASP A 53 -0.35 2.86 -7.54
C ASP A 53 0.38 4.17 -7.80
N ASN A 54 1.53 4.34 -7.16
CA ASN A 54 2.37 5.51 -7.34
C ASN A 54 3.66 5.12 -8.07
N PRO A 55 3.93 5.68 -9.27
CA PRO A 55 5.13 5.36 -10.04
C PRO A 55 6.44 5.71 -9.31
N ASN A 56 6.39 6.55 -8.26
CA ASN A 56 7.54 6.85 -7.42
C ASN A 56 7.96 5.68 -6.50
N GLY A 57 7.26 4.53 -6.58
CA GLY A 57 7.75 3.27 -6.02
C GLY A 57 6.97 2.77 -4.81
N PHE A 58 5.66 3.02 -4.73
CA PHE A 58 4.84 2.35 -3.74
C PHE A 58 3.44 2.05 -4.26
N VAL A 59 2.83 1.03 -3.65
CA VAL A 59 1.42 0.69 -3.85
C VAL A 59 0.73 0.53 -2.50
N VAL A 60 -0.58 0.74 -2.47
CA VAL A 60 -1.42 0.36 -1.32
C VAL A 60 -2.32 -0.79 -1.73
N VAL A 61 -2.26 -1.88 -0.96
CA VAL A 61 -3.01 -3.11 -1.24
C VAL A 61 -3.99 -3.46 -0.13
N ALA A 62 -5.13 -4.04 -0.49
CA ALA A 62 -6.03 -4.70 0.45
C ALA A 62 -5.73 -6.20 0.45
N THR A 63 -5.23 -6.74 1.57
CA THR A 63 -4.94 -8.18 1.68
C THR A 63 -4.97 -8.67 3.12
N ALA A 64 -4.90 -9.99 3.32
CA ALA A 64 -4.75 -10.57 4.64
C ALA A 64 -3.35 -10.31 5.20
N TYR A 65 -3.24 -10.18 6.53
CA TYR A 65 -1.95 -9.92 7.18
C TYR A 65 -0.87 -10.94 6.80
N VAL A 66 -1.20 -12.23 6.69
CA VAL A 66 -0.25 -13.28 6.31
C VAL A 66 0.36 -13.05 4.92
N THR A 67 -0.44 -12.56 3.97
CA THR A 67 0.01 -12.23 2.61
C THR A 67 0.89 -10.98 2.63
N ALA A 68 0.51 -9.96 3.40
CA ALA A 68 1.33 -8.77 3.60
C ALA A 68 2.70 -9.11 4.23
N GLN A 69 2.74 -10.06 5.16
CA GLN A 69 3.99 -10.54 5.74
C GLN A 69 4.85 -11.29 4.72
N ALA A 70 4.24 -12.11 3.86
CA ALA A 70 4.95 -12.82 2.80
C ALA A 70 5.61 -11.85 1.79
N LEU A 71 4.97 -10.71 1.50
CA LEU A 71 5.53 -9.68 0.62
C LEU A 71 6.87 -9.12 1.11
N ARG A 72 7.17 -9.17 2.42
CA ARG A 72 8.47 -8.71 2.96
C ARG A 72 9.64 -9.54 2.47
N ALA A 73 9.40 -10.79 2.08
CA ALA A 73 10.42 -11.67 1.50
C ALA A 73 10.58 -11.48 -0.02
N HIS A 74 9.72 -10.69 -0.66
CA HIS A 74 9.74 -10.51 -2.11
C HIS A 74 10.97 -9.67 -2.52
N PRO A 75 11.76 -10.09 -3.53
CA PRO A 75 13.05 -9.48 -3.86
C PRO A 75 12.96 -8.01 -4.34
N MET A 76 11.79 -7.59 -4.82
CA MET A 76 11.53 -6.23 -5.29
C MET A 76 10.92 -5.32 -4.22
N VAL A 77 10.59 -5.86 -3.04
CA VAL A 77 9.98 -5.13 -1.93
C VAL A 77 11.06 -4.66 -0.97
N ASP A 78 10.98 -3.40 -0.58
CA ASP A 78 11.83 -2.77 0.43
C ASP A 78 11.14 -2.79 1.80
N HIS A 79 9.87 -2.37 1.82
CA HIS A 79 9.12 -2.19 3.05
C HIS A 79 7.66 -2.59 2.90
N VAL A 80 7.07 -3.11 3.99
CA VAL A 80 5.62 -3.36 4.11
C VAL A 80 5.13 -2.86 5.46
N GLY A 81 4.18 -1.91 5.44
CA GLY A 81 3.59 -1.30 6.63
C GLY A 81 2.07 -1.27 6.56
N GLY A 82 1.40 -1.50 7.69
CA GLY A 82 -0.05 -1.33 7.79
C GLY A 82 -0.43 0.15 7.75
N VAL A 83 -1.51 0.49 7.06
CA VAL A 83 -2.02 1.86 6.95
C VAL A 83 -3.53 1.88 7.17
N THR A 84 -4.03 2.98 7.73
CA THR A 84 -5.47 3.25 7.77
C THR A 84 -5.82 4.07 6.53
N LEU A 85 -6.71 3.53 5.71
CA LEU A 85 -7.23 4.20 4.53
C LEU A 85 -8.70 4.56 4.77
N ASP A 86 -9.05 5.81 4.52
CA ASP A 86 -10.46 6.20 4.36
C ASP A 86 -10.82 5.96 2.88
N SER A 87 -11.45 4.82 2.61
CA SER A 87 -11.81 4.43 1.24
C SER A 87 -12.76 5.42 0.57
N ASN A 88 -13.54 6.19 1.34
CA ASN A 88 -14.47 7.17 0.80
C ASN A 88 -13.74 8.40 0.25
N ARG A 89 -12.57 8.75 0.81
CA ARG A 89 -11.71 9.84 0.31
C ARG A 89 -10.87 9.45 -0.92
N LEU A 90 -10.55 8.18 -1.10
CA LEU A 90 -9.73 7.73 -2.25
C LEU A 90 -10.53 7.69 -3.54
N LEU A 91 -11.80 7.31 -3.46
CA LEU A 91 -12.72 7.32 -4.61
C LEU A 91 -12.90 8.74 -5.17
N THR A 92 -12.63 9.77 -4.37
CA THR A 92 -12.73 11.18 -4.78
C THR A 92 -11.46 11.71 -5.47
N SER A 93 -10.31 11.05 -5.34
CA SER A 93 -9.03 11.55 -5.89
C SER A 93 -8.62 10.94 -7.24
N THR A 94 -9.39 10.01 -7.79
CA THR A 94 -9.10 9.38 -9.11
C THR A 94 -9.46 10.30 -10.30
N GLY A 95 -9.81 11.56 -10.05
CA GLY A 95 -10.34 12.47 -11.07
C GLY A 95 -9.65 13.81 -11.18
N GLU A 96 -8.33 13.94 -10.98
CA GLU A 96 -7.67 15.26 -11.18
C GLU A 96 -6.15 15.16 -11.43
N HIS A 97 -5.75 14.40 -12.46
CA HIS A 97 -4.43 14.62 -13.07
C HIS A 97 -4.52 14.55 -14.60
N ARG A 98 -5.31 15.46 -15.18
CA ARG A 98 -5.44 15.68 -16.62
C ARG A 98 -4.76 17.00 -17.00
N THR A 99 -3.58 16.88 -17.59
CA THR A 99 -2.89 17.85 -18.50
C THR A 99 -2.63 19.27 -17.98
N ALA A 100 -1.37 19.57 -17.68
CA ALA A 100 -0.78 20.87 -18.00
C ALA A 100 0.21 20.66 -19.14
N ALA A 101 -0.30 20.66 -20.37
CA ALA A 101 0.49 20.84 -21.57
C ALA A 101 -0.06 22.07 -22.29
N GLY A 102 0.79 23.08 -22.47
CA GLY A 102 0.62 24.12 -23.48
C GLY A 102 0.29 25.52 -22.99
N HIS A 103 1.31 26.31 -22.67
CA HIS A 103 1.51 27.72 -23.07
C HIS A 103 2.93 28.08 -22.58
N GLU A 104 3.92 28.29 -23.42
CA GLU A 104 4.43 29.57 -23.95
C GLU A 104 5.70 29.14 -24.74
N SER A 105 6.02 29.58 -25.96
CA SER A 105 5.96 30.89 -26.61
C SER A 105 5.69 30.78 -28.12
#